data_AF-A0A352UGE9-F1
#
_entry.id   AF-A0A352UGE9-F1
#
_cell.length_a   1.000
_cell.length_b   1.000
_cell.length_c   1.000
_cell.angle_alpha   90.00
_cell.angle_beta   90.00
_cell.angle_gamma   90.00
#
_symmetry.space_group_name_H-M   'P 1'
#
loop_
_entity.id
_entity.type
_entity.pdbx_description
1 polymer ?
#
loop_
_entity_poly.entity_id
_entity_poly.type
_entity_poly.pdbx_seq_one_letter_code
_entity_poly.pdbx_strand_id
1 'polypeptide(L)'
;MILGVVFGGVWFNDRLNSVAQTNDDLTDQLRAAEQREAEVMAAIKTQQDMTYKAPLMSADPGSSVSLLRKTGAWTSARGVMMVSQTGTNAILLVVDLPLLPADKVYQVWPMKGRAKYNSGWFTVDSTGYGQTVIIPVAPFWEFEAAGITIKPAGGSVDPTGVNILKGDL
;
A
#
# COMPACT_ATOMS: atom_id res chain seq x y z
N MET A 1 49.42 50.04 -26.20
CA MET A 1 48.06 49.95 -25.63
C MET A 1 47.26 48.88 -26.38
N ILE A 2 47.58 47.58 -26.19
CA ILE A 2 46.78 46.45 -26.72
C ILE A 2 46.93 45.29 -25.72
N LEU A 3 46.40 45.46 -24.51
CA LEU A 3 46.37 44.40 -23.48
C LEU A 3 44.97 44.17 -22.88
N GLY A 4 43.96 44.94 -23.28
CA GLY A 4 42.60 44.83 -22.73
C GLY A 4 41.62 43.97 -23.54
N VAL A 5 41.88 43.70 -24.82
CA VAL A 5 40.87 43.12 -25.73
C VAL A 5 40.87 41.59 -25.75
N VAL A 6 42.01 40.94 -25.53
CA VAL A 6 42.12 39.47 -25.60
C VAL A 6 41.58 38.79 -24.33
N PHE A 7 41.70 39.43 -23.16
CA PHE A 7 41.18 38.89 -21.90
C PHE A 7 39.65 38.97 -21.78
N GLY A 8 39.01 39.98 -22.40
CA GLY A 8 37.55 40.13 -22.39
C GLY A 8 36.81 39.03 -23.17
N GLY A 9 37.38 38.57 -24.29
CA GLY A 9 36.77 37.54 -25.14
C GLY A 9 36.75 36.15 -24.49
N VAL A 10 37.83 35.76 -23.81
CA VAL A 10 37.92 34.46 -23.10
C VAL A 10 36.99 34.45 -21.89
N TRP A 11 36.99 35.51 -21.07
CA TRP A 11 36.10 35.64 -19.91
C TRP A 11 34.61 35.64 -20.30
N PHE A 12 34.26 36.30 -21.41
CA PHE A 12 32.89 36.31 -21.92
C PHE A 12 32.47 34.94 -22.45
N ASN A 13 33.36 34.23 -23.14
CA ASN A 13 33.10 32.88 -23.65
C ASN A 13 32.91 31.85 -22.52
N ASP A 14 33.75 31.90 -21.49
CA ASP A 14 33.63 31.03 -20.31
C ASP A 14 32.32 31.30 -19.55
N ARG A 15 31.91 32.57 -19.45
CA ARG A 15 30.64 32.95 -18.84
C ARG A 15 29.43 32.49 -19.65
N LEU A 16 29.48 32.54 -20.98
CA LEU A 16 28.42 32.01 -21.84
C LEU A 16 28.28 30.49 -21.71
N ASN A 17 29.41 29.76 -21.66
CA ASN A 17 29.40 28.32 -21.45
C ASN A 17 28.88 27.95 -20.06
N SER A 18 29.26 28.70 -19.03
CA SER A 18 28.75 28.51 -17.66
C SER A 18 27.25 28.76 -17.58
N VAL A 19 26.72 29.83 -18.20
CA VAL A 19 25.29 30.11 -18.20
C VAL A 19 24.51 29.05 -18.97
N ALA A 20 25.03 28.56 -20.09
CA ALA A 20 24.42 27.47 -20.84
C ALA A 20 24.34 26.19 -19.99
N GLN A 21 25.44 25.82 -19.33
CA GLN A 21 25.47 24.67 -18.42
C GLN A 21 24.50 24.83 -17.24
N THR A 22 24.44 26.03 -16.64
CA THR A 22 23.49 26.31 -15.55
C THR A 22 22.05 26.24 -16.03
N ASN A 23 21.73 26.70 -17.24
CA ASN A 23 20.38 26.59 -17.79
C ASN A 23 19.98 25.14 -18.06
N ASP A 24 20.91 24.31 -18.57
CA ASP A 24 20.67 22.89 -18.80
C ASP A 24 20.46 22.15 -17.46
N ASP A 25 21.35 22.37 -16.48
CA ASP A 25 21.24 21.79 -15.14
C ASP A 25 19.95 22.23 -14.42
N LEU A 26 19.59 23.51 -14.51
CA LEU A 26 18.35 24.02 -13.93
C LEU A 26 17.12 23.37 -14.58
N THR A 27 17.16 23.15 -15.90
CA THR A 27 16.09 22.46 -16.63
C THR A 27 15.93 21.02 -16.16
N ASP A 28 17.03 20.31 -15.93
CA ASP A 28 16.99 18.94 -15.43
C ASP A 28 16.54 18.87 -13.97
N GLN A 29 16.97 19.82 -13.12
CA GLN A 29 16.48 19.95 -11.75
C GLN A 29 14.97 20.21 -11.69
N LEU A 30 14.44 21.08 -12.56
CA LEU A 30 12.99 21.34 -12.64
C LEU A 30 12.22 20.08 -13.02
N ARG A 31 12.67 19.33 -14.03
CA ARG A 31 12.03 18.06 -14.42
C ARG A 31 12.05 17.04 -13.29
N ALA A 32 13.17 16.93 -12.58
CA ALA A 32 13.27 16.03 -11.43
C ALA A 32 12.36 16.47 -10.27
N ALA A 33 12.23 17.78 -10.03
CA ALA A 33 11.32 18.32 -9.02
C ALA A 33 9.85 18.07 -9.38
N GLU A 34 9.44 18.33 -10.63
CA GLU A 34 8.08 18.06 -11.13
C GLU A 34 7.72 16.58 -11.03
N GLN A 35 8.66 15.68 -11.36
CA GLN A 35 8.45 14.24 -11.21
C GLN A 35 8.26 13.84 -9.75
N ARG A 36 9.11 14.36 -8.85
CA ARG A 36 8.97 14.09 -7.40
C ARG A 36 7.66 14.65 -6.85
N GLU A 37 7.25 15.85 -7.26
CA GLU A 37 5.97 16.42 -6.86
C GLU A 37 4.81 15.57 -7.37
N ALA A 38 4.85 15.11 -8.62
CA ALA A 38 3.83 14.21 -9.16
C ALA A 38 3.78 12.87 -8.41
N GLU A 39 4.92 12.27 -8.08
CA GLU A 39 5.02 11.05 -7.29
C GLU A 39 4.45 11.24 -5.88
N VAL A 40 4.84 12.33 -5.21
CA VAL A 40 4.34 12.66 -3.86
C VAL A 40 2.83 12.92 -3.89
N MET A 41 2.33 13.67 -4.87
CA MET A 41 0.88 13.91 -5.03
C MET A 41 0.11 12.63 -5.32
N ALA A 42 0.67 11.73 -6.14
CA ALA A 42 0.07 10.42 -6.39
C ALA A 42 0.04 9.56 -5.12
N ALA A 43 1.11 9.56 -4.32
CA ALA A 43 1.18 8.86 -3.04
C ALA A 43 0.19 9.42 -2.02
N ILE A 44 0.12 10.75 -1.87
CA ILE A 44 -0.85 11.43 -0.99
C ILE A 44 -2.26 11.09 -1.41
N LYS A 45 -2.58 11.15 -2.71
CA LYS A 45 -3.90 10.80 -3.22
C LYS A 45 -4.26 9.35 -2.91
N THR A 46 -3.34 8.42 -3.15
CA THR A 46 -3.52 7.00 -2.84
C THR A 46 -3.79 6.79 -1.35
N GLN A 47 -3.04 7.47 -0.49
CA GLN A 47 -3.21 7.38 0.96
C GLN A 47 -4.56 7.99 1.41
N GLN A 48 -4.95 9.13 0.86
CA GLN A 48 -6.24 9.76 1.14
C GLN A 48 -7.40 8.86 0.70
N ASP A 49 -7.36 8.33 -0.53
CA ASP A 49 -8.38 7.40 -1.05
C ASP A 49 -8.55 6.21 -0.11
N MET A 50 -7.45 5.59 0.34
CA MET A 50 -7.49 4.49 1.31
C MET A 50 -8.10 4.90 2.66
N THR A 51 -7.79 6.10 3.15
CA THR A 51 -8.29 6.63 4.42
C THR A 51 -9.81 6.84 4.37
N TYR A 52 -10.35 7.38 3.28
CA TYR A 52 -11.80 7.64 3.15
C TYR A 52 -12.61 6.41 2.72
N LYS A 53 -11.99 5.44 2.04
CA LYS A 53 -12.71 4.27 1.51
C LYS A 53 -13.37 3.43 2.61
N ALA A 54 -12.73 3.26 3.76
CA ALA A 54 -13.30 2.47 4.87
C ALA A 54 -14.55 3.11 5.49
N PRO A 55 -14.54 4.38 5.92
CA PRO A 55 -15.76 5.06 6.37
C PRO A 55 -16.88 5.02 5.32
N LEU A 56 -16.56 5.33 4.05
CA LEU A 56 -17.55 5.35 2.98
C LEU A 56 -18.19 3.98 2.75
N MET A 57 -17.39 2.92 2.72
CA MET A 57 -17.91 1.56 2.52
C MET A 57 -18.68 1.05 3.73
N SER A 58 -18.25 1.40 4.96
CA SER A 58 -19.01 1.04 6.17
C SER A 58 -20.36 1.76 6.28
N ALA A 59 -20.49 2.93 5.64
CA ALA A 59 -21.72 3.72 5.63
C ALA A 59 -22.65 3.37 4.44
N ASP A 60 -22.16 2.62 3.45
CA ASP A 60 -22.91 2.26 2.25
C ASP A 60 -24.00 1.20 2.56
N PRO A 61 -25.29 1.52 2.37
CA PRO A 61 -26.37 0.57 2.59
C PRO A 61 -26.25 -0.66 1.68
N GLY A 62 -25.94 -1.81 2.28
CA GLY A 62 -25.77 -3.08 1.57
C GLY A 62 -24.33 -3.58 1.53
N SER A 63 -23.37 -2.79 1.99
CA SER A 63 -22.06 -3.33 2.39
C SER A 63 -22.21 -4.16 3.68
N SER A 64 -21.39 -5.19 3.84
CA SER A 64 -21.36 -6.02 5.06
C SER A 64 -20.09 -5.76 5.86
N VAL A 65 -20.17 -6.00 7.17
CA VAL A 65 -19.05 -5.83 8.10
C VAL A 65 -18.88 -7.09 8.94
N SER A 66 -17.72 -7.71 8.82
CA SER A 66 -17.35 -8.95 9.48
C SER A 66 -16.18 -8.75 10.43
N LEU A 67 -16.31 -9.29 11.64
CA LEU A 67 -15.26 -9.25 12.65
C LEU A 67 -14.36 -10.48 12.53
N LEU A 68 -13.06 -10.27 12.28
CA LEU A 68 -12.05 -11.31 12.34
C LEU A 68 -11.46 -11.35 13.76
N ARG A 69 -11.70 -12.45 14.47
CA ARG A 69 -11.29 -12.64 15.86
C ARG A 69 -10.12 -13.60 15.93
N LYS A 70 -9.33 -13.47 17.01
CA LYS A 70 -8.22 -14.37 17.28
C LYS A 70 -8.66 -15.83 17.33
N THR A 71 -7.77 -16.69 16.85
CA THR A 71 -7.92 -18.16 16.91
C THR A 71 -6.79 -18.83 17.71
N GLY A 72 -5.89 -18.04 18.31
CA GLY A 72 -4.74 -18.51 19.11
C GLY A 72 -4.34 -17.55 20.24
N ALA A 73 -3.06 -17.59 20.64
CA ALA A 73 -2.53 -16.91 21.83
C ALA A 73 -2.46 -15.36 21.76
N TRP A 74 -2.83 -14.75 20.62
CA TRP A 74 -2.61 -13.33 20.37
C TRP A 74 -3.85 -12.57 20.82
N THR A 75 -3.84 -12.15 22.08
CA THR A 75 -5.07 -11.89 22.83
C THR A 75 -5.79 -10.59 22.45
N SER A 76 -5.08 -9.60 21.92
CA SER A 76 -5.58 -8.27 21.53
C SER A 76 -5.85 -8.13 20.03
N ALA A 77 -5.25 -8.99 19.19
CA ALA A 77 -5.35 -8.89 17.73
C ALA A 77 -6.80 -8.98 17.25
N ARG A 78 -7.18 -8.02 16.40
CA ARG A 78 -8.54 -7.89 15.84
C ARG A 78 -8.48 -7.45 14.40
N GLY A 79 -9.46 -7.88 13.62
CA GLY A 79 -9.66 -7.41 12.26
C GLY A 79 -11.12 -7.07 11.99
N VAL A 80 -11.33 -6.12 11.09
CA VAL A 80 -12.63 -5.79 10.51
C VAL A 80 -12.49 -5.93 9.00
N MET A 81 -13.29 -6.80 8.41
CA MET A 81 -13.45 -6.88 6.98
C MET A 81 -14.77 -6.22 6.60
N MET A 82 -14.69 -5.18 5.81
CA MET A 82 -15.85 -4.54 5.22
C MET A 82 -15.94 -5.04 3.78
N VAL A 83 -17.08 -5.52 3.32
CA VAL A 83 -17.29 -6.00 1.95
C VAL A 83 -18.19 -5.02 1.22
N SER A 84 -17.83 -4.64 0.00
CA SER A 84 -18.65 -3.74 -0.81
C SER A 84 -20.01 -4.35 -1.11
N GLN A 85 -21.04 -3.52 -1.33
CA GLN A 85 -22.38 -3.98 -1.73
C GLN A 85 -22.35 -4.93 -2.94
N THR A 86 -21.48 -4.67 -3.91
CA THR A 86 -21.28 -5.51 -5.10
C THR A 86 -20.57 -6.83 -4.83
N GLY A 87 -20.04 -7.05 -3.61
CA GLY A 87 -19.24 -8.22 -3.25
C GLY A 87 -17.94 -8.38 -4.04
N THR A 88 -17.53 -7.38 -4.82
CA THR A 88 -16.36 -7.49 -5.72
C THR A 88 -15.06 -7.04 -5.06
N ASN A 89 -15.13 -6.36 -3.92
CA ASN A 89 -13.95 -6.00 -3.14
C ASN A 89 -14.29 -5.86 -1.66
N ALA A 90 -13.25 -5.91 -0.84
CA ALA A 90 -13.34 -5.65 0.59
C ALA A 90 -12.18 -4.78 1.05
N ILE A 91 -12.35 -4.15 2.20
CA ILE A 91 -11.29 -3.47 2.93
C ILE A 91 -11.09 -4.25 4.22
N LEU A 92 -9.87 -4.68 4.44
CA LEU A 92 -9.44 -5.26 5.70
C LEU A 92 -8.70 -4.20 6.49
N LEU A 93 -9.15 -3.95 7.71
CA LEU A 93 -8.39 -3.23 8.73
C LEU A 93 -8.05 -4.21 9.86
N VAL A 94 -6.83 -4.11 10.38
CA VAL A 94 -6.38 -4.90 11.53
C VAL A 94 -5.69 -3.99 12.53
N VAL A 95 -5.79 -4.38 13.80
CA VAL A 95 -5.16 -3.70 14.93
C VAL A 95 -4.57 -4.74 15.89
N ASP A 96 -3.57 -4.31 16.65
CA ASP A 96 -2.87 -5.11 17.66
C ASP A 96 -2.26 -6.41 17.11
N LEU A 97 -1.91 -6.42 15.81
CA LEU A 97 -1.11 -7.49 15.25
C LEU A 97 0.39 -7.23 15.53
N PRO A 98 1.14 -8.21 16.06
CA PRO A 98 2.59 -8.13 16.19
C PRO A 98 3.29 -7.71 14.90
N LEU A 99 4.35 -6.90 15.04
CA LEU A 99 5.23 -6.64 13.91
C LEU A 99 6.01 -7.92 13.57
N LEU A 100 5.99 -8.29 12.30
CA LEU A 100 6.67 -9.49 11.82
C LEU A 100 8.11 -9.17 11.40
N PRO A 101 9.02 -10.16 11.45
CA PRO A 101 10.33 -10.04 10.82
C PRO A 101 10.20 -9.79 9.30
N ALA A 102 11.23 -9.18 8.70
CA ALA A 102 11.20 -8.76 7.29
C ALA A 102 11.00 -9.90 6.27
N ASP A 103 11.27 -11.15 6.67
CA ASP A 103 11.05 -12.34 5.83
C ASP A 103 9.62 -12.90 5.93
N LYS A 104 8.70 -12.18 6.59
CA LYS A 104 7.31 -12.61 6.81
C LYS A 104 6.28 -11.52 6.50
N VAL A 105 5.08 -11.97 6.13
CA VAL A 105 3.90 -11.13 5.90
C VAL A 105 2.64 -11.80 6.45
N TYR A 106 1.58 -11.02 6.61
CA TYR A 106 0.24 -11.54 6.85
C TYR A 106 -0.44 -11.80 5.51
N GLN A 107 -1.13 -12.92 5.36
CA GLN A 107 -1.86 -13.27 4.14
C GLN A 107 -3.32 -13.56 4.44
N VAL A 108 -4.20 -13.07 3.57
CA VAL A 108 -5.66 -13.16 3.72
C VAL A 108 -6.22 -14.28 2.85
N TRP A 109 -7.16 -15.02 3.43
CA TRP A 109 -7.78 -16.20 2.82
C TRP A 109 -9.30 -16.19 2.99
N PRO A 110 -10.08 -15.77 1.97
CA PRO A 110 -11.49 -16.15 1.86
C PRO A 110 -11.62 -17.67 1.76
N MET A 111 -12.69 -18.21 2.35
CA MET A 111 -12.88 -19.66 2.54
C MET A 111 -14.24 -20.09 2.03
N LYS A 112 -14.27 -21.17 1.24
CA LYS A 112 -15.49 -21.84 0.77
C LYS A 112 -15.40 -23.31 1.16
N GLY A 113 -16.20 -23.76 2.12
CA GLY A 113 -15.99 -25.03 2.81
C GLY A 113 -14.56 -25.19 3.35
N ARG A 114 -13.82 -26.17 2.82
CA ARG A 114 -12.42 -26.43 3.21
C ARG A 114 -11.38 -25.70 2.34
N ALA A 115 -11.81 -25.13 1.22
CA ALA A 115 -10.92 -24.42 0.31
C ALA A 115 -10.61 -23.03 0.87
N LYS A 116 -9.36 -22.58 0.68
CA LYS A 116 -8.88 -21.25 1.01
C LYS A 116 -8.29 -20.63 -0.24
N TYR A 117 -8.65 -19.38 -0.53
CA TYR A 117 -8.28 -18.70 -1.76
C TYR A 117 -7.31 -17.57 -1.47
N ASN A 118 -6.25 -17.44 -2.26
CA ASN A 118 -5.28 -16.37 -2.07
C ASN A 118 -5.91 -15.02 -2.43
N SER A 119 -5.88 -14.08 -1.47
CA SER A 119 -6.41 -12.73 -1.63
C SER A 119 -5.36 -11.64 -1.39
N GLY A 120 -4.09 -12.00 -1.48
CA GLY A 120 -2.96 -11.11 -1.25
C GLY A 120 -2.50 -11.07 0.20
N TRP A 121 -1.45 -10.29 0.43
CA TRP A 121 -0.75 -10.16 1.69
C TRP A 121 -0.53 -8.69 2.06
N PHE A 122 -0.27 -8.45 3.33
CA PHE A 122 -0.03 -7.12 3.89
C PHE A 122 0.95 -7.19 5.06
N THR A 123 1.49 -6.04 5.42
CA THR A 123 2.30 -5.82 6.62
C THR A 123 1.58 -4.86 7.56
N VAL A 124 1.99 -4.83 8.82
CA VAL A 124 1.50 -3.86 9.80
C VAL A 124 2.61 -2.87 10.14
N ASP A 125 2.22 -1.68 10.59
CA ASP A 125 3.15 -0.69 11.11
C ASP A 125 3.61 -1.02 12.55
N SER A 126 4.43 -0.14 13.13
CA SER A 126 4.95 -0.30 14.50
C SER A 126 3.87 -0.30 15.59
N THR A 127 2.66 0.15 15.29
CA THR A 127 1.51 0.10 16.22
C THR A 127 0.70 -1.18 16.10
N GLY A 128 1.04 -2.03 15.12
CA GLY A 128 0.28 -3.24 14.79
C GLY A 128 -0.97 -2.95 13.96
N TYR A 129 -1.09 -1.75 13.41
CA TYR A 129 -2.14 -1.37 12.47
C TYR A 129 -1.77 -1.79 11.05
N GLY A 130 -2.75 -2.31 10.31
CA GLY A 130 -2.61 -2.61 8.90
C GLY A 130 -3.93 -2.42 8.16
N GLN A 131 -3.83 -2.01 6.90
CA GLN A 131 -4.98 -1.85 6.03
C GLN A 131 -4.66 -2.34 4.62
N THR A 132 -5.57 -3.09 4.01
CA THR A 132 -5.43 -3.51 2.62
C THR A 132 -6.78 -3.63 1.94
N VAL A 133 -6.79 -3.42 0.62
CA VAL A 133 -7.93 -3.78 -0.23
C VAL A 133 -7.78 -5.23 -0.65
N ILE A 134 -8.87 -5.98 -0.58
CA ILE A 134 -8.96 -7.36 -1.01
C ILE A 134 -9.83 -7.44 -2.26
N ILE A 135 -9.28 -8.04 -3.31
CA ILE A 135 -10.01 -8.39 -4.52
C ILE A 135 -10.06 -9.93 -4.57
N PRO A 136 -11.23 -10.53 -4.33
CA PRO A 136 -11.34 -11.97 -4.31
C PRO A 136 -11.39 -12.54 -5.73
N VAL A 137 -11.11 -13.83 -5.87
CA VAL A 137 -11.19 -14.56 -7.16
C VAL A 137 -12.63 -14.83 -7.62
N ALA A 138 -13.59 -14.68 -6.72
CA ALA A 138 -15.03 -14.80 -6.94
C ALA A 138 -15.75 -13.80 -6.01
N PRO A 139 -17.01 -13.46 -6.24
CA PRO A 139 -17.71 -12.53 -5.35
C PRO A 139 -17.78 -13.00 -3.89
N PHE A 140 -17.80 -12.05 -2.95
CA PHE A 140 -17.67 -12.36 -1.53
C PHE A 140 -18.78 -13.22 -0.94
N TRP A 141 -20.00 -13.18 -1.50
CA TRP A 141 -21.11 -14.04 -1.08
C TRP A 141 -20.90 -15.54 -1.36
N GLU A 142 -19.86 -15.90 -2.12
CA GLU A 142 -19.47 -17.30 -2.31
C GLU A 142 -18.57 -17.84 -1.20
N PHE A 143 -18.06 -16.98 -0.32
CA PHE A 143 -17.22 -17.38 0.80
C PHE A 143 -18.00 -17.33 2.11
N GLU A 144 -17.73 -18.28 2.97
CA GLU A 144 -18.38 -18.43 4.29
C GLU A 144 -17.58 -17.74 5.39
N ALA A 145 -16.27 -17.58 5.19
CA ALA A 145 -15.37 -17.03 6.18
C ALA A 145 -14.13 -16.41 5.54
N ALA A 146 -13.44 -15.57 6.30
CA ALA A 146 -12.09 -15.14 5.99
C ALA A 146 -11.15 -15.47 7.15
N GLY A 147 -9.88 -15.70 6.83
CA GLY A 147 -8.84 -15.91 7.81
C GLY A 147 -7.52 -15.30 7.40
N ILE A 148 -6.66 -15.06 8.38
CA ILE A 148 -5.35 -14.46 8.20
C ILE A 148 -4.31 -15.43 8.75
N THR A 149 -3.22 -15.64 8.00
CA THR A 149 -2.08 -16.48 8.40
C THR A 149 -0.77 -15.71 8.27
N ILE A 150 0.29 -16.17 8.95
CA ILE A 150 1.65 -15.68 8.72
C ILE A 150 2.32 -16.50 7.62
N LYS A 151 3.00 -15.82 6.68
CA LYS A 151 3.59 -16.41 5.48
C LYS A 151 4.97 -15.83 5.18
N PRO A 152 5.79 -16.51 4.36
CA PRO A 152 7.03 -15.92 3.86
C PRO A 152 6.78 -14.61 3.12
N ALA A 153 7.80 -13.75 3.05
CA ALA A 153 7.77 -12.52 2.25
C ALA A 153 7.30 -12.81 0.81
N GLY A 154 6.41 -11.97 0.30
CA GLY A 154 5.74 -12.19 -0.99
C GLY A 154 4.49 -13.09 -0.94
N GLY A 155 4.18 -13.66 0.23
CA GLY A 155 3.04 -14.54 0.43
C GLY A 155 3.30 -15.98 -0.01
N SER A 156 2.23 -16.77 -0.07
CA SER A 156 2.25 -18.18 -0.45
C SER A 156 1.09 -18.47 -1.39
N VAL A 157 1.30 -19.39 -2.34
CA VAL A 157 0.20 -19.95 -3.12
C VAL A 157 -0.61 -20.90 -2.24
N ASP A 158 0.07 -21.72 -1.45
CA ASP A 158 -0.60 -22.71 -0.59
C ASP A 158 -1.06 -22.09 0.73
N PRO A 159 -2.29 -22.39 1.17
CA PRO A 159 -2.87 -21.84 2.39
C PRO A 159 -2.49 -22.64 3.65
N THR A 160 -1.20 -22.95 3.78
CA THR A 160 -0.59 -23.59 4.97
C THR A 160 -0.63 -22.69 6.21
N GLY A 161 -0.43 -23.28 7.39
CA GLY A 161 -0.39 -22.55 8.65
C GLY A 161 -1.75 -22.36 9.31
N VAL A 162 -1.70 -22.09 10.61
CA VAL A 162 -2.89 -21.82 11.42
C VAL A 162 -3.39 -20.41 11.12
N ASN A 163 -4.71 -20.23 11.13
CA ASN A 163 -5.25 -18.89 11.15
C ASN A 163 -4.83 -18.24 12.48
N ILE A 164 -4.47 -16.96 12.44
CA ILE A 164 -4.27 -16.14 13.62
C ILE A 164 -5.51 -15.29 13.90
N LEU A 165 -6.19 -14.85 12.84
CA LEU A 165 -7.51 -14.22 12.87
C LEU A 165 -8.44 -15.00 11.94
N LYS A 166 -9.70 -15.15 12.34
CA LYS A 166 -10.77 -15.75 11.52
C LYS A 166 -12.12 -15.12 11.88
N GLY A 167 -13.01 -14.97 10.90
CA GLY A 167 -14.40 -14.60 11.11
C GLY A 167 -15.25 -15.02 9.92
N ASP A 168 -16.55 -15.05 10.16
CA ASP A 168 -17.56 -15.40 9.15
C ASP A 168 -17.85 -14.18 8.26
N LEU A 169 -18.24 -14.41 7.00
CA LEU A 169 -18.50 -13.37 6.00
C LEU A 169 -19.99 -13.20 5.72
#